data_AF-A0A5J5EJT7-F1
#
_entry.id   AF-A0A5J5EJT7-F1
#
_cell.length_a   1.000
_cell.length_b   1.000
_cell.length_c   1.000
_cell.angle_alpha   90.00
_cell.angle_beta   90.00
_cell.angle_gamma   90.00
#
_symmetry.space_group_name_H-M   'P 1'
#
loop_
_entity.id
_entity.type
_entity.pdbx_description
1 polymer ?
#
loop_
_entity_poly.entity_id
_entity_poly.type
_entity_poly.pdbx_seq_one_letter_code
_entity_poly.pdbx_strand_id
1 'polypeptide(L)'
;MLRRLKKLGIDKTDPDSLTEEEINRFARLDIDPDTITWRRILDVNDRHLRQVTIGQAPTEKGQGRVTGFDISVASECMAVLALSNSLVDMRERLGRIVIATGKRGDPIRVVTHPQI
;
A
#
# COMPACT_ATOMS: atom_id res chain seq x y z
N MET A 1 10.52 1.59 -17.20
CA MET A 1 9.16 2.07 -17.54
C MET A 1 8.59 1.40 -18.81
N LEU A 2 9.29 1.48 -19.94
CA LEU A 2 8.85 0.99 -21.27
C LEU A 2 8.44 -0.49 -21.37
N ARG A 3 9.08 -1.40 -20.62
CA ARG A 3 8.75 -2.84 -20.65
C ARG A 3 7.32 -3.14 -20.19
N ARG A 4 6.78 -2.35 -19.25
CA ARG A 4 5.41 -2.52 -18.75
C ARG A 4 4.38 -1.90 -19.70
N LEU A 5 4.69 -0.76 -20.31
CA LEU A 5 3.86 -0.17 -21.37
C LEU A 5 3.68 -1.14 -22.54
N LYS A 6 4.76 -1.76 -23.02
CA LYS A 6 4.70 -2.84 -24.04
C LYS A 6 3.85 -4.03 -23.61
N LYS A 7 3.92 -4.45 -22.34
CA LYS A 7 3.08 -5.54 -21.79
C LYS A 7 1.59 -5.16 -21.74
N LEU A 8 1.28 -3.87 -21.65
CA LEU A 8 -0.07 -3.32 -21.63
C LEU A 8 -0.58 -2.96 -23.03
N GLY A 9 0.19 -3.22 -24.09
CA GLY A 9 -0.15 -2.84 -25.47
C GLY A 9 -0.14 -1.34 -25.72
N ILE A 10 0.63 -0.58 -24.92
CA ILE A 10 0.78 0.87 -25.05
C ILE A 10 2.13 1.14 -25.74
N ASP A 11 2.08 1.62 -26.98
CA ASP A 11 3.27 1.89 -27.81
C ASP A 11 3.85 3.30 -27.60
N LYS A 12 3.22 4.11 -26.74
CA LYS A 12 3.69 5.45 -26.40
C LYS A 12 4.95 5.40 -25.54
N THR A 13 5.94 6.20 -25.91
CA THR A 13 7.24 6.29 -25.22
C THR A 13 7.37 7.57 -24.39
N ASP A 14 6.62 8.61 -24.74
CA ASP A 14 6.57 9.89 -24.04
C ASP A 14 5.54 9.87 -22.89
N PRO A 15 5.94 10.07 -21.62
CA PRO A 15 5.03 10.07 -20.47
C PRO A 15 3.89 11.09 -20.58
N ASP A 16 4.15 12.27 -21.15
CA ASP A 16 3.16 13.36 -21.23
C ASP A 16 2.09 13.11 -22.29
N SER A 17 2.30 12.10 -23.15
CA SER A 17 1.36 11.68 -24.19
C SER A 17 0.36 10.61 -23.75
N LEU A 18 0.51 10.08 -22.52
CA LEU A 18 -0.37 9.05 -21.98
C LEU A 18 -1.73 9.64 -21.61
N THR A 19 -2.81 8.96 -22.00
CA THR A 19 -4.15 9.32 -21.51
C THR A 19 -4.27 8.95 -20.03
N GLU A 20 -5.22 9.57 -19.31
CA GLU A 20 -5.52 9.20 -17.92
C GLU A 20 -5.79 7.68 -17.78
N GLU A 21 -6.48 7.08 -18.75
CA GLU A 21 -6.74 5.64 -18.76
C GLU A 21 -5.45 4.80 -18.93
N GLU A 22 -4.52 5.24 -19.78
CA GLU A 22 -3.23 4.58 -19.95
C GLU A 22 -2.33 4.72 -18.72
N ILE A 23 -2.32 5.90 -18.08
CA ILE A 23 -1.63 6.15 -16.81
C ILE A 23 -2.18 5.22 -15.73
N ASN A 24 -3.50 5.08 -15.64
CA ASN A 24 -4.16 4.24 -14.66
C ASN A 24 -3.87 2.75 -14.87
N ARG A 25 -3.90 2.26 -16.13
CA ARG A 25 -3.47 0.89 -16.45
C ARG A 25 -1.99 0.66 -16.18
N PHE A 26 -1.18 1.72 -16.34
CA PHE A 26 0.24 1.68 -16.04
C PHE A 26 0.52 1.61 -14.54
N ALA A 27 -0.24 2.31 -13.70
CA ALA A 27 -0.14 2.20 -12.24
C ALA A 27 -0.34 0.73 -11.80
N ARG A 28 0.55 0.20 -10.94
CA ARG A 28 0.39 -1.16 -10.40
C ARG A 28 -0.72 -1.25 -9.37
N LEU A 29 -0.81 -0.21 -8.55
CA LEU A 29 -1.80 -0.04 -7.50
C LEU A 29 -2.15 1.45 -7.53
N ASP A 30 -3.33 1.80 -8.00
CA ASP A 30 -3.81 3.19 -8.07
C ASP A 30 -4.48 3.58 -6.74
N ILE A 31 -3.67 3.56 -5.68
CA ILE A 31 -4.11 3.82 -4.31
C ILE A 31 -4.53 5.27 -4.18
N ASP A 32 -5.67 5.52 -3.53
CA ASP A 32 -6.02 6.83 -3.00
C ASP A 32 -5.28 7.05 -1.66
N PRO A 33 -4.31 7.98 -1.57
CA PRO A 33 -3.51 8.21 -0.36
C PRO A 33 -4.33 8.58 0.87
N ASP A 34 -5.49 9.22 0.70
CA ASP A 34 -6.35 9.68 1.80
C ASP A 34 -7.15 8.53 2.42
N THR A 35 -7.25 7.41 1.71
CA THR A 35 -7.97 6.20 2.18
C THR A 35 -7.06 5.17 2.82
N ILE A 36 -5.75 5.44 2.95
CA ILE A 36 -4.80 4.52 3.57
C ILE A 36 -5.12 4.40 5.06
N THR A 37 -5.72 3.28 5.44
CA THR A 37 -6.00 2.92 6.83
C THR A 37 -4.77 2.33 7.53
N TRP A 38 -3.82 1.81 6.74
CA TRP A 38 -2.64 1.13 7.26
C TRP A 38 -1.63 2.09 7.93
N ARG A 39 -1.47 1.91 9.24
CA ARG A 39 -0.50 2.64 10.08
C ARG A 39 0.81 1.86 10.22
N ARG A 40 1.88 2.56 10.59
CA ARG A 40 3.15 1.92 10.96
C ARG A 40 3.08 1.45 12.41
N ILE A 41 4.02 0.61 12.81
CA ILE A 41 4.08 0.12 14.20
C ILE A 41 5.46 0.35 14.81
N LEU A 42 5.49 0.51 16.12
CA LEU A 42 6.70 0.56 16.93
C LEU A 42 6.39 -0.04 18.31
N ASP A 43 7.32 -0.81 18.88
CA ASP A 43 7.14 -1.44 20.19
C ASP A 43 7.71 -0.57 21.33
N VAL A 44 7.18 0.64 21.46
CA VAL A 44 7.55 1.58 22.51
C VAL A 44 6.32 2.39 22.95
N ASN A 45 6.35 2.87 24.19
CA ASN A 45 5.33 3.79 24.69
C ASN A 45 5.63 5.24 24.28
N ASP A 46 5.31 5.60 23.04
CA ASP A 46 5.47 6.97 22.54
C ASP A 46 4.13 7.56 22.04
N ARG A 47 3.60 8.52 22.81
CA ARG A 47 2.33 9.18 22.47
C ARG A 47 2.45 10.18 21.31
N HIS A 48 3.65 10.69 21.02
CA HIS A 48 3.85 11.71 19.98
C HIS A 48 3.72 11.13 18.57
N LEU A 49 3.85 9.82 18.43
CA LEU A 49 3.69 9.12 17.15
C LEU A 49 2.23 8.80 16.77
N ARG A 50 1.25 9.10 17.65
CA ARG A 50 -0.18 8.88 17.37
C ARG A 50 -0.67 9.61 16.12
N GLN A 51 -0.07 10.76 15.81
CA GLN A 51 -0.33 11.51 14.59
C GLN A 51 0.94 12.25 14.14
N VAL A 52 1.37 11.99 12.92
CA VAL A 52 2.56 12.57 12.29
C VAL A 52 2.29 12.89 10.83
N THR A 53 3.04 13.84 10.28
CA THR A 53 3.07 14.10 8.84
C THR A 53 4.34 13.52 8.25
N ILE A 54 4.22 12.69 7.20
CA ILE A 54 5.35 12.10 6.48
C ILE A 54 5.54 12.77 5.11
N GLY A 55 6.55 12.37 4.33
CA GLY A 55 6.71 12.87 2.96
C GLY A 55 7.20 14.32 2.87
N GLN A 56 7.92 14.79 3.89
CA GLN A 56 8.33 16.20 4.02
C GLN A 56 9.69 16.48 3.36
N ALA A 57 10.44 15.45 2.97
CA ALA A 57 11.72 15.65 2.30
C ALA A 57 11.52 16.26 0.90
N PRO A 58 12.46 17.07 0.38
CA PRO A 58 12.38 17.62 -0.97
C PRO A 58 12.24 16.55 -2.07
N THR A 59 12.78 15.35 -1.83
CA THR A 59 12.70 14.18 -2.74
C THR A 59 11.34 13.50 -2.74
N GLU A 60 10.47 13.81 -1.77
CA GLU A 60 9.13 13.21 -1.59
C GLU A 60 8.01 14.20 -1.96
N LYS A 61 8.34 15.24 -2.73
CA LYS A 61 7.44 16.33 -3.08
C LYS A 61 6.09 15.82 -3.61
N GLY A 62 5.00 16.27 -3.00
CA GLY A 62 3.64 15.90 -3.38
C GLY A 62 3.17 14.54 -2.84
N GLN A 63 3.96 13.84 -2.03
CA GLN A 63 3.60 12.57 -1.39
C GLN A 63 3.41 12.70 0.14
N GLY A 64 3.30 13.93 0.64
CA GLY A 64 3.05 14.20 2.05
C GLY A 64 1.66 13.73 2.46
N ARG A 65 1.57 13.08 3.63
CA ARG A 65 0.28 12.66 4.22
C ARG A 65 0.34 12.63 5.75
N VAL A 66 -0.83 12.77 6.36
CA VAL A 66 -1.03 12.54 7.80
C VAL A 66 -1.21 11.05 8.06
N THR A 67 -0.53 10.53 9.08
CA THR A 67 -0.60 9.11 9.49
C THR A 67 -0.30 8.98 10.97
N GLY A 68 -0.30 7.77 11.51
CA GLY A 68 0.19 7.50 12.87
C GLY A 68 1.00 6.20 12.95
N PHE A 69 1.50 5.96 14.15
CA PHE A 69 2.03 4.67 14.59
C PHE A 69 1.14 4.11 15.68
N ASP A 70 0.95 2.79 15.66
CA ASP A 70 0.33 2.04 16.75
C ASP A 70 1.38 1.16 17.45
N ILE A 71 1.09 0.71 18.67
CA ILE A 71 1.95 -0.26 19.36
C ILE A 71 1.92 -1.61 18.62
N SER A 72 3.04 -2.32 18.54
CA SER A 72 3.16 -3.56 17.74
C SER A 72 2.07 -4.59 18.02
N VAL A 73 1.66 -4.75 19.27
CA VAL A 73 0.60 -5.70 19.66
C VAL A 73 -0.79 -5.34 19.13
N ALA A 74 -1.03 -4.09 18.75
CA ALA A 74 -2.28 -3.65 18.13
C ALA A 74 -2.32 -3.93 16.62
N SER A 75 -1.23 -4.41 16.02
CA SER A 75 -1.17 -4.71 14.59
C SER A 75 -2.13 -5.82 14.18
N GLU A 76 -2.81 -5.65 13.05
CA GLU A 76 -3.58 -6.73 12.42
C GLU A 76 -2.68 -7.93 12.08
N CYS A 77 -1.39 -7.70 11.78
CA CYS A 77 -0.42 -8.79 11.61
C CYS A 77 -0.29 -9.65 12.88
N MET A 78 -0.35 -9.04 14.07
CA MET A 78 -0.30 -9.76 15.34
C MET A 78 -1.58 -10.58 15.57
N ALA A 79 -2.75 -10.01 15.22
CA ALA A 79 -4.01 -10.74 15.26
C ALA A 79 -3.99 -11.95 14.30
N VAL A 80 -3.48 -11.76 13.08
CA VAL A 80 -3.29 -12.86 12.12
C VAL A 80 -2.34 -13.91 12.68
N LEU A 81 -1.19 -13.51 13.23
CA LEU A 81 -0.22 -14.43 13.83
C LEU A 81 -0.86 -15.27 14.96
N ALA A 82 -1.63 -14.64 15.85
CA ALA A 82 -2.27 -15.30 16.98
C ALA A 82 -3.43 -16.23 16.59
N LEU A 83 -4.09 -15.99 15.46
CA LEU A 83 -5.27 -16.73 15.00
C LEU A 83 -4.97 -17.73 13.86
N SER A 84 -3.72 -17.82 13.42
CA SER A 84 -3.33 -18.72 12.32
C SER A 84 -3.02 -20.12 12.83
N ASN A 85 -3.48 -21.14 12.10
CA ASN A 85 -3.22 -22.55 12.43
C ASN A 85 -2.05 -23.16 11.62
N SER A 86 -1.53 -22.45 10.63
CA SER A 86 -0.39 -22.86 9.82
C SER A 86 0.20 -21.66 9.07
N LEU A 87 1.38 -21.83 8.45
CA LEU A 87 1.96 -20.81 7.57
C LEU A 87 1.10 -20.53 6.33
N VAL A 88 0.38 -21.54 5.83
CA VAL A 88 -0.53 -21.38 4.68
C VAL A 88 -1.73 -20.51 5.07
N ASP A 89 -2.38 -20.85 6.19
CA ASP A 89 -3.50 -20.07 6.75
C ASP A 89 -3.09 -18.61 7.05
N MET A 90 -1.92 -18.43 7.66
CA MET A 90 -1.35 -17.11 7.93
C MET A 90 -1.16 -16.30 6.65
N ARG A 91 -0.62 -16.91 5.59
CA ARG A 91 -0.40 -16.24 4.31
C ARG A 91 -1.73 -15.83 3.67
N GLU A 92 -2.73 -16.70 3.68
CA GLU A 92 -4.06 -16.37 3.17
C GLU A 92 -4.70 -15.21 3.93
N ARG A 93 -4.60 -15.21 5.27
CA ARG A 93 -5.13 -14.14 6.12
C ARG A 93 -4.43 -12.81 5.86
N LEU A 94 -3.10 -12.81 5.79
CA LEU A 94 -2.32 -11.63 5.42
C LEU A 94 -2.75 -11.10 4.04
N GLY A 95 -2.97 -11.97 3.05
CA GLY A 95 -3.41 -11.57 1.71
C GLY A 95 -4.84 -10.99 1.64
N ARG A 96 -5.66 -11.20 2.67
CA ARG A 96 -7.02 -10.64 2.75
C ARG A 96 -7.08 -9.25 3.37
N ILE A 97 -6.01 -8.83 4.06
CA ILE A 97 -5.90 -7.52 4.70
C ILE A 97 -6.07 -6.41 3.66
N VAL A 98 -7.00 -5.48 3.93
CA VAL A 98 -7.24 -4.29 3.11
C VAL A 98 -6.44 -3.12 3.71
N ILE A 99 -5.57 -2.53 2.91
CA ILE A 99 -4.65 -1.46 3.38
C ILE A 99 -5.09 -0.06 2.97
N ALA A 100 -5.91 0.03 1.91
CA ALA A 100 -6.41 1.27 1.35
C ALA A 100 -7.54 0.97 0.35
N THR A 101 -8.16 2.02 -0.15
CA THR A 101 -9.06 1.97 -1.31
C THR A 101 -8.36 2.56 -2.52
N GLY A 102 -8.57 1.99 -3.69
CA GLY A 102 -8.12 2.57 -4.95
C GLY A 102 -8.95 3.81 -5.28
N LYS A 103 -8.47 4.67 -6.17
CA LYS A 103 -9.22 5.86 -6.60
C LYS A 103 -10.58 5.55 -7.24
N ARG A 104 -10.83 4.29 -7.61
CA ARG A 104 -12.08 3.78 -8.19
C ARG A 104 -13.02 3.14 -7.15
N GLY A 105 -12.65 3.15 -5.87
CA GLY A 105 -13.43 2.53 -4.80
C GLY A 105 -13.12 1.04 -4.56
N ASP A 106 -12.19 0.44 -5.32
CA ASP A 106 -11.82 -0.96 -5.15
C ASP A 106 -10.90 -1.17 -3.92
N PRO A 107 -11.09 -2.22 -3.12
CA PRO A 107 -10.24 -2.48 -1.97
C PRO A 107 -8.86 -2.97 -2.42
N ILE A 108 -7.81 -2.29 -1.95
CA ILE A 108 -6.41 -2.65 -2.20
C ILE A 108 -5.91 -3.53 -1.06
N ARG A 109 -5.39 -4.71 -1.41
CA ARG A 109 -4.97 -5.75 -0.45
C ARG A 109 -3.46 -6.00 -0.47
N VAL A 110 -2.96 -6.62 0.59
CA VAL A 110 -1.57 -7.10 0.67
C VAL A 110 -1.32 -8.16 -0.39
N VAL A 111 -0.21 -8.03 -1.12
CA VAL A 111 0.21 -9.05 -2.09
C VAL A 111 1.08 -10.09 -1.41
N THR A 112 0.59 -11.31 -1.26
CA THR A 112 1.39 -12.45 -0.79
C THR A 112 1.89 -13.28 -1.96
N HIS A 113 3.19 -13.53 -2.06
CA HIS A 113 3.74 -14.38 -3.13
C HIS A 113 3.44 -15.86 -2.84
N PRO A 114 2.98 -16.66 -3.81
CA PRO A 114 2.62 -18.05 -3.53
C PRO A 114 3.80 -19.04 -3.42
N GLN A 115 5.05 -18.63 -3.65
CA GLN A 115 6.18 -19.58 -3.82
C GLN A 115 7.53 -19.19 -3.16
N ILE A 116 7.52 -18.46 -2.04
CA ILE A 116 8.72 -18.28 -1.20
C ILE A 116 8.35 -18.53 0.26
#